data_AF-W1XVW5-F1
#
_entry.id   AF-W1XVW5-F1
#
_cell.length_a   1.000
_cell.length_b   1.000
_cell.length_c   1.000
_cell.angle_alpha   90.00
_cell.angle_beta   90.00
_cell.angle_gamma   90.00
#
_symmetry.space_group_name_H-M   'P 1'
#
loop_
_entity.id
_entity.type
_entity.pdbx_description
1 polymer ?
#
loop_
_entity_poly.entity_id
_entity_poly.type
_entity_poly.pdbx_seq_one_letter_code
_entity_poly.pdbx_strand_id
1 'polypeptide(L)'
;MSKPKKDKFYLVQEDILPEAIKKTIKVKEILKLGEVKTINEAVEKMDLSRSAYYKYKDYVFPFFEIAQGKIVSIYVSMSNESGMLSSVLKAIAERNGSILTINQDIPLQGIANSSISFTFIV
;
A
#
# COMPACT_ATOMS: atom_id res chain seq x y z
N MET A 1 14.09 -18.07 23.67
CA MET A 1 12.88 -17.21 23.73
C MET A 1 13.30 -15.76 23.52
N SER A 2 13.08 -15.19 22.34
CA SER A 2 13.33 -13.78 22.07
C SER A 2 12.15 -12.94 22.58
N LYS A 3 12.43 -11.93 23.41
CA LYS A 3 11.41 -10.99 23.89
C LYS A 3 10.78 -10.26 22.70
N PRO A 4 9.45 -10.05 22.67
CA PRO A 4 8.84 -9.19 21.66
C PRO A 4 9.34 -7.77 21.89
N LYS A 5 10.08 -7.20 20.93
CA LYS A 5 10.37 -5.76 20.93
C LYS A 5 9.01 -5.05 20.85
N LYS A 6 8.66 -4.30 21.90
CA LYS A 6 7.58 -3.32 21.81
C LYS A 6 8.09 -2.18 20.95
N ASP A 7 7.84 -2.24 19.66
CA ASP A 7 8.17 -1.19 18.72
C ASP A 7 7.24 0.01 19.00
N LYS A 8 7.72 0.96 19.79
CA LYS A 8 7.05 2.23 20.04
C LYS A 8 7.30 3.13 18.83
N PHE A 9 6.24 3.67 18.25
CA PHE A 9 6.30 4.61 17.13
C PHE A 9 6.00 6.03 17.63
N TYR A 10 6.61 7.02 16.97
CA TYR A 10 6.37 8.45 17.21
C TYR A 10 5.97 9.10 15.89
N LEU A 11 4.96 9.98 15.94
CA LEU A 11 4.62 10.86 14.83
C LEU A 11 5.37 12.19 15.03
N VAL A 12 6.08 12.61 14.00
CA VAL A 12 6.89 13.84 13.99
C VAL A 12 6.59 14.61 12.72
N GLN A 13 6.65 15.94 12.80
CA GLN A 13 6.56 16.78 11.61
C GLN A 13 7.85 16.62 10.78
N GLU A 14 7.73 16.75 9.45
CA GLU A 14 8.86 16.51 8.55
C GLU A 14 9.99 17.54 8.73
N ASP A 15 9.64 18.79 9.00
CA ASP A 15 10.57 19.91 9.15
C ASP A 15 11.61 19.68 10.25
N ILE A 16 11.21 19.05 11.36
CA ILE A 16 12.09 18.70 12.48
C ILE A 16 12.98 17.47 12.22
N LEU A 17 12.77 16.75 11.12
CA LEU A 17 13.60 15.59 10.79
C LEU A 17 15.02 16.01 10.39
N PRO A 18 16.06 15.27 10.84
CA PRO A 18 17.40 15.43 10.31
C PRO A 18 17.44 15.24 8.79
N GLU A 19 18.32 15.99 8.11
CA GLU A 19 18.46 15.93 6.65
C GLU A 19 18.72 14.51 6.12
N ALA A 20 19.45 13.68 6.86
CA ALA A 20 19.69 12.29 6.47
C ALA A 20 18.38 11.47 6.36
N ILE A 21 17.41 11.73 7.23
CA ILE A 21 16.10 11.07 7.21
C ILE A 21 15.26 11.61 6.04
N LYS A 22 15.21 12.93 5.85
CA LYS A 22 14.51 13.56 4.72
C LYS A 22 15.05 13.05 3.37
N LYS A 23 16.37 13.03 3.21
CA LYS A 23 17.06 12.47 2.03
C LYS A 23 16.75 10.99 1.86
N THR A 24 16.67 10.21 2.94
CA THR A 24 16.28 8.78 2.86
C THR A 24 14.86 8.61 2.31
N ILE A 25 13.91 9.46 2.73
CA ILE A 25 12.53 9.44 2.19
C ILE A 25 12.55 9.73 0.69
N LYS A 26 13.26 10.79 0.27
CA LYS A 26 13.38 11.14 -1.16
C LYS A 26 14.06 10.06 -2.00
N VAL A 27 15.11 9.41 -1.47
CA VAL A 27 15.75 8.26 -2.14
C VAL A 27 14.74 7.15 -2.41
N LYS A 28 13.87 6.83 -1.44
CA LYS A 28 12.83 5.80 -1.61
C LYS A 28 11.79 6.23 -2.64
N GLU A 29 11.43 7.51 -2.66
CA GLU A 29 10.47 8.09 -3.61
C GLU A 29 10.96 8.00 -5.06
N ILE A 30 12.17 8.49 -5.36
CA ILE A 30 12.72 8.47 -6.72
C ILE A 30 12.99 7.04 -7.24
N LEU A 31 13.32 6.11 -6.35
CA LEU A 31 13.44 4.69 -6.67
C LEU A 31 12.08 4.08 -7.02
N LYS A 32 11.03 4.43 -6.27
CA LYS A 32 9.66 3.95 -6.49
C LYS A 32 9.07 4.52 -7.79
N LEU A 33 9.36 5.78 -8.11
CA LEU A 33 8.96 6.43 -9.37
C LEU A 33 9.75 5.93 -10.59
N GLY A 34 10.83 5.17 -10.37
CA GLY A 34 11.68 4.65 -11.44
C GLY A 34 12.55 5.72 -12.11
N GLU A 35 12.74 6.89 -11.49
CA GLU A 35 13.63 7.95 -11.99
C GLU A 35 15.09 7.50 -12.03
N VAL A 36 15.46 6.56 -11.16
CA VAL A 36 16.80 5.99 -11.03
C VAL A 36 16.68 4.48 -10.88
N LYS A 37 17.65 3.73 -11.40
CA LYS A 37 17.57 2.26 -11.46
C LYS A 37 18.18 1.58 -10.25
N THR A 38 19.07 2.27 -9.54
CA THR A 38 19.85 1.67 -8.44
C THR A 38 19.88 2.56 -7.21
N ILE A 39 20.01 1.94 -6.04
CA ILE A 39 20.20 2.65 -4.77
C ILE A 39 21.43 3.56 -4.85
N ASN A 40 22.49 3.11 -5.52
CA ASN A 40 23.74 3.88 -5.63
C ASN A 40 23.53 5.21 -6.33
N GLU A 41 22.82 5.19 -7.46
CA GLU A 41 22.46 6.39 -8.22
C GLU A 41 21.56 7.31 -7.41
N ALA A 42 20.58 6.73 -6.71
CA ALA A 42 19.64 7.47 -5.88
C ALA A 42 20.31 8.22 -4.72
N VAL A 43 21.20 7.56 -3.98
CA VAL A 43 21.88 8.17 -2.84
C VAL A 43 22.92 9.20 -3.28
N GLU A 44 23.55 9.01 -4.44
CA GLU A 44 24.47 10.00 -5.04
C GLU A 44 23.71 11.26 -5.47
N LYS A 45 22.56 11.11 -6.16
CA LYS A 45 21.67 12.22 -6.56
C LYS A 45 21.17 13.03 -5.36
N MET A 46 21.00 12.38 -4.21
CA MET A 46 20.51 13.01 -2.97
C MET A 46 21.63 13.44 -2.00
N ASP A 47 22.90 13.33 -2.40
CA ASP A 47 24.06 13.62 -1.54
C ASP A 47 23.92 12.94 -0.16
N LEU A 48 23.62 11.64 -0.19
CA LEU A 48 23.42 10.80 0.98
C LEU A 48 24.45 9.67 0.96
N SER A 49 25.12 9.43 2.09
CA SER A 49 25.99 8.26 2.16
C SER A 49 25.16 6.97 2.14
N ARG A 50 25.71 5.91 1.52
CA ARG A 50 25.07 4.58 1.53
C ARG A 50 24.81 4.10 2.96
N SER A 51 25.75 4.32 3.87
CA SER A 51 25.60 3.93 5.28
C SER A 51 24.47 4.68 5.97
N ALA A 52 24.29 5.98 5.70
CA ALA A 52 23.16 6.74 6.22
C ALA A 52 21.82 6.21 5.67
N TYR A 53 21.76 5.91 4.36
CA TYR A 53 20.57 5.29 3.78
C TYR A 53 20.22 3.97 4.46
N TYR A 54 21.17 3.03 4.55
CA TYR A 54 20.95 1.72 5.17
C TYR A 54 20.60 1.80 6.67
N LYS A 55 21.04 2.86 7.36
CA LYS A 55 20.67 3.09 8.76
C LYS A 55 19.18 3.42 8.93
N TYR A 56 18.57 4.12 7.98
CA TYR A 56 17.21 4.65 8.13
C TYR A 56 16.15 4.01 7.21
N LYS A 57 16.54 3.35 6.12
CA LYS A 57 15.63 2.89 5.05
C LYS A 57 14.45 2.03 5.55
N ASP A 58 14.69 1.23 6.60
CA ASP A 58 13.75 0.26 7.17
C ASP A 58 12.98 0.82 8.39
N TYR A 59 13.24 2.06 8.79
CA TYR A 59 12.63 2.70 9.97
C TYR A 59 11.86 3.99 9.64
N VAL A 60 12.00 4.50 8.42
CA VAL A 60 11.40 5.76 8.00
C VAL A 60 10.52 5.52 6.78
N PHE A 61 9.23 5.83 6.93
CA PHE A 61 8.22 5.67 5.90
C PHE A 61 7.29 6.88 5.92
N PRO A 62 6.85 7.37 4.74
CA PRO A 62 5.80 8.38 4.69
C PRO A 62 4.53 7.86 5.37
N PHE A 63 3.92 8.65 6.25
CA PHE A 63 2.69 8.24 6.95
C PHE A 63 1.54 7.93 5.98
N PHE A 64 1.47 8.62 4.84
CA PHE A 64 0.45 8.36 3.82
C PHE A 64 0.53 6.95 3.21
N GLU A 65 1.71 6.34 3.11
CA GLU A 65 1.86 4.96 2.64
C GLU A 65 1.36 3.94 3.68
N ILE A 66 1.39 4.29 4.96
CA ILE A 66 0.89 3.46 6.07
C ILE A 66 -0.63 3.66 6.25
N ALA A 67 -1.14 4.86 5.96
CA ALA A 67 -2.54 5.23 6.12
C ALA A 67 -3.46 4.80 4.97
N GLN A 68 -2.92 4.48 3.78
CA GLN A 68 -3.69 3.76 2.77
C GLN A 68 -3.92 2.34 3.26
N GLY A 69 -5.00 2.14 4.04
CA GLY A 69 -5.49 0.83 4.44
C GLY A 69 -5.45 -0.10 3.22
N LYS A 70 -4.75 -1.24 3.35
CA LYS A 70 -4.40 -2.13 2.23
C LYS A 70 -5.61 -2.32 1.32
N ILE A 71 -5.56 -1.72 0.13
CA ILE A 71 -6.58 -1.95 -0.89
C ILE A 71 -6.44 -3.41 -1.32
N VAL A 72 -7.53 -4.16 -1.17
CA VAL A 72 -7.65 -5.53 -1.63
C VAL A 72 -8.45 -5.50 -2.91
N SER A 73 -7.87 -6.04 -3.98
CA SER A 73 -8.54 -6.22 -5.27
C SER A 73 -8.74 -7.71 -5.52
N ILE A 74 -9.98 -8.11 -5.79
CA ILE A 74 -10.35 -9.48 -6.15
C ILE A 74 -10.97 -9.52 -7.54
N TYR A 75 -10.71 -10.60 -8.27
CA TYR A 75 -11.39 -10.92 -9.51
C TYR A 75 -12.26 -12.15 -9.27
N VAL A 76 -13.55 -12.05 -9.60
CA VAL A 76 -14.54 -13.08 -9.31
C VAL A 76 -15.32 -13.40 -10.57
N SER A 77 -15.38 -14.68 -10.93
CA SER A 77 -16.29 -15.21 -11.95
C SER A 77 -17.51 -15.78 -11.25
N MET A 78 -18.70 -15.26 -11.57
CA MET A 78 -19.96 -15.67 -10.94
C MET A 78 -21.03 -15.93 -11.98
N SER A 79 -22.03 -16.76 -11.65
CA SER A 79 -23.21 -16.88 -12.51
C SER A 79 -23.95 -15.55 -12.59
N ASN A 80 -24.47 -15.22 -13.78
CA ASN A 80 -25.26 -14.02 -14.01
C ASN A 80 -26.72 -14.25 -13.60
N GLU A 81 -26.91 -14.45 -12.30
CA GLU A 81 -28.20 -14.63 -11.66
C GLU A 81 -28.47 -13.49 -10.68
N SER A 82 -29.76 -13.19 -10.47
CA SER A 82 -30.16 -12.13 -9.54
C SER A 82 -29.61 -12.41 -8.13
N GLY A 83 -28.90 -11.45 -7.56
CA GLY A 83 -28.35 -11.54 -6.20
C GLY A 83 -26.93 -12.10 -6.07
N MET A 84 -26.29 -12.57 -7.16
CA MET A 84 -24.92 -13.09 -7.09
C MET A 84 -23.89 -12.04 -6.68
N LEU A 85 -23.84 -10.91 -7.40
CA LEU A 85 -22.96 -9.79 -7.01
C LEU A 85 -23.30 -9.29 -5.60
N SER A 86 -24.58 -9.18 -5.26
CA SER A 86 -25.01 -8.75 -3.92
C SER A 86 -24.49 -9.68 -2.82
N SER A 87 -24.42 -10.99 -3.06
CA SER A 87 -23.91 -11.96 -2.10
C SER A 87 -22.41 -11.78 -1.85
N VAL A 88 -21.64 -11.48 -2.90
CA VAL A 88 -20.22 -11.14 -2.80
C VAL A 88 -20.02 -9.85 -1.99
N LEU A 89 -20.77 -8.80 -2.32
CA LEU A 89 -20.69 -7.51 -1.62
C LEU A 89 -21.08 -7.65 -0.14
N LYS A 90 -22.09 -8.47 0.17
CA LYS A 90 -22.51 -8.76 1.54
C LYS A 90 -21.40 -9.44 2.34
N ALA A 91 -20.74 -10.46 1.77
CA ALA A 91 -19.63 -11.14 2.43
C ALA A 91 -18.45 -10.19 2.75
N ILE A 92 -18.19 -9.21 1.88
CA ILE A 92 -17.19 -8.16 2.14
C ILE A 92 -17.65 -7.24 3.28
N ALA A 93 -18.90 -6.79 3.24
CA ALA A 93 -19.47 -5.89 4.24
C ALA A 93 -19.52 -6.53 5.66
N GLU A 94 -19.83 -7.82 5.76
CA GLU A 94 -19.83 -8.59 7.01
C GLU A 94 -18.46 -8.66 7.70
N ARG A 95 -17.39 -8.32 6.97
CA ARG A 95 -16.01 -8.23 7.47
C ARG A 95 -15.54 -6.78 7.64
N ASN A 96 -16.47 -5.81 7.71
CA ASN A 96 -16.17 -4.37 7.75
C ASN A 96 -15.36 -3.88 6.52
N GLY A 97 -15.56 -4.52 5.37
CA GLY A 97 -14.98 -4.07 4.12
C GLY A 97 -15.78 -2.91 3.51
N SER A 98 -15.12 -1.81 3.18
CA SER A 98 -15.67 -0.69 2.42
C SER A 98 -15.30 -0.83 0.95
N ILE A 99 -16.31 -0.95 0.08
CA ILE A 99 -16.11 -1.03 -1.36
C ILE A 99 -15.60 0.30 -1.91
N LEU A 100 -14.56 0.23 -2.74
CA LEU A 100 -13.99 1.37 -3.44
C LEU A 100 -14.41 1.39 -4.91
N THR A 101 -14.29 0.25 -5.60
CA THR A 101 -14.70 0.11 -7.00
C THR A 101 -15.33 -1.25 -7.26
N ILE A 102 -16.28 -1.27 -8.20
CA ILE A 102 -16.86 -2.46 -8.79
C ILE A 102 -16.82 -2.27 -10.30
N ASN A 103 -16.18 -3.18 -11.01
CA ASN A 103 -16.20 -3.22 -12.47
C ASN A 103 -16.64 -4.62 -12.89
N GLN A 104 -17.84 -4.74 -13.46
CA GLN A 104 -18.42 -5.98 -13.94
C GLN A 104 -18.46 -5.97 -15.46
N ASP A 105 -17.92 -7.03 -16.08
CA ASP A 105 -17.96 -7.22 -17.52
C ASP A 105 -19.38 -7.61 -17.96
N ILE A 106 -19.69 -7.39 -19.24
CA ILE A 106 -20.93 -7.91 -19.84
C ILE A 106 -20.92 -9.44 -19.70
N PRO A 107 -22.00 -10.05 -19.16
CA PRO A 107 -22.05 -11.48 -18.98
C PRO A 107 -21.89 -12.26 -20.29
N LEU A 108 -21.03 -13.28 -20.30
CA LEU A 108 -20.82 -14.18 -21.42
C LEU A 108 -21.17 -15.61 -20.99
N GLN A 109 -22.01 -16.29 -21.77
CA GLN A 109 -22.44 -17.68 -21.49
C GLN A 109 -23.03 -17.86 -20.07
N GLY A 110 -23.72 -16.84 -19.56
CA GLY A 110 -24.31 -16.89 -18.21
C GLY A 110 -23.31 -16.65 -17.08
N ILE A 111 -22.07 -16.25 -17.38
CA ILE A 111 -21.04 -15.92 -16.40
C ILE A 111 -20.75 -14.41 -16.48
N ALA A 112 -20.82 -13.73 -15.34
CA ALA A 112 -20.39 -12.36 -15.16
C ALA A 112 -19.06 -12.34 -14.41
N ASN A 113 -18.04 -11.69 -14.99
CA ASN A 113 -16.79 -11.46 -14.28
C ASN A 113 -16.83 -10.09 -13.61
N SER A 114 -16.25 -9.97 -12.42
CA SER A 114 -16.13 -8.68 -11.74
C SER A 114 -14.79 -8.51 -11.06
N SER A 115 -14.22 -7.32 -11.24
CA SER A 115 -13.12 -6.80 -10.44
C SER A 115 -13.68 -5.91 -9.34
N ILE A 116 -13.40 -6.24 -8.08
CA ILE A 116 -13.89 -5.51 -6.92
C ILE A 116 -12.68 -5.08 -6.09
N SER A 117 -12.56 -3.78 -5.83
CA SER A 117 -11.56 -3.25 -4.90
C SER A 117 -12.22 -2.72 -3.64
N PHE A 118 -11.65 -3.04 -2.48
CA PHE A 118 -12.17 -2.65 -1.19
C PHE A 118 -11.06 -2.48 -0.16
N THR A 119 -11.35 -1.81 0.94
CA THR A 119 -10.44 -1.70 2.09
C THR A 119 -11.14 -2.18 3.35
N PHE A 120 -10.39 -2.69 4.31
CA PHE A 120 -10.95 -3.04 5.61
C PHE A 120 -10.87 -1.85 6.56
N ILE A 121 -12.01 -1.50 7.14
CA ILE A 121 -12.05 -0.52 8.23
C ILE A 121 -11.54 -1.25 9.48
N VAL A 122 -10.39 -0.81 9.99
CA VAL A 122 -9.77 -1.32 11.23
C VAL A 122 -10.24 -0.48 12.42
#